data_AF-A0A2W6ACW9-F1
#
_entry.id   AF-A0A2W6ACW9-F1
#
_cell.length_a   1.000
_cell.length_b   1.000
_cell.length_c   1.000
_cell.angle_alpha   90.00
_cell.angle_beta   90.00
_cell.angle_gamma   90.00
#
_symmetry.space_group_name_H-M   'P 1'
#
loop_
_entity.id
_entity.type
_entity.pdbx_description
1 polymer ?
#
loop_
_entity_poly.entity_id
_entity_poly.type
_entity_poly.pdbx_seq_one_letter_code
_entity_poly.pdbx_strand_id
1 'polypeptide(L)'
;MREVWWYAAFLAIGSTPIALVLTYFTGSECSIEAYYSLSQIGAQSLAGVFNAICDTREITPLFFGFAIGAKVGCGLVAELGTMRVNEEIDALEVMGIP
;
A
#
# COMPACT_ATOMS: atom_id res chain seq x y z
N MET A 1 -7.14 11.09 -22.11
CA MET A 1 -5.85 10.90 -21.39
C MET A 1 -5.73 11.79 -20.16
N ARG A 2 -6.04 13.10 -20.20
CA ARG A 2 -5.93 13.97 -19.02
C ARG A 2 -6.75 13.49 -17.80
N GLU A 3 -7.98 13.02 -18.02
CA GLU A 3 -8.84 12.45 -16.98
C GLU A 3 -8.15 11.31 -16.19
N VAL A 4 -7.47 10.41 -16.92
CA VAL A 4 -6.82 9.22 -16.35
C VAL A 4 -5.67 9.61 -15.44
N TRP A 5 -4.83 10.56 -15.87
CA TRP A 5 -3.74 11.08 -15.03
C TRP A 5 -4.25 11.74 -13.75
N TRP A 6 -5.39 12.42 -13.83
CA TRP A 6 -5.97 13.09 -12.68
C TRP A 6 -6.58 12.12 -11.66
N TYR A 7 -7.31 11.11 -12.14
CA TYR A 7 -7.81 10.02 -11.29
C TYR A 7 -6.68 9.23 -10.62
N ALA A 8 -5.62 8.92 -11.38
CA ALA A 8 -4.45 8.23 -10.82
C ALA A 8 -3.78 9.06 -9.72
N ALA A 9 -3.63 10.38 -9.90
CA ALA A 9 -3.08 11.27 -8.89
C ALA A 9 -3.96 11.32 -7.63
N PHE A 10 -5.29 11.41 -7.80
CA PHE A 10 -6.23 11.42 -6.67
C PHE A 10 -6.16 10.14 -5.83
N LEU A 11 -6.15 8.97 -6.49
CA LEU A 11 -6.03 7.66 -5.82
C LEU A 11 -4.69 7.51 -5.09
N ALA A 12 -3.59 8.00 -5.70
CA ALA A 12 -2.26 7.95 -5.09
C ALA A 12 -2.15 8.85 -3.85
N ILE A 13 -2.60 10.11 -3.95
CA ILE A 13 -2.58 11.07 -2.84
C ILE A 13 -3.44 10.56 -1.68
N GLY A 14 -4.65 10.08 -1.98
CA GLY A 14 -5.55 9.54 -0.97
C GLY A 14 -4.98 8.31 -0.25
N SER A 15 -4.09 7.53 -0.89
CA SER A 15 -3.51 6.30 -0.35
C SER A 15 -2.17 6.47 0.35
N THR A 16 -1.52 7.62 0.13
CA THR A 16 -0.26 8.02 0.78
C THR A 16 -0.28 7.91 2.32
N PRO A 17 -1.29 8.41 3.07
CA PRO A 17 -1.25 8.34 4.53
C PRO A 17 -1.29 6.90 5.06
N ILE A 18 -2.07 6.01 4.43
CA ILE A 18 -2.11 4.60 4.81
C ILE A 18 -0.75 3.95 4.55
N ALA A 19 -0.15 4.23 3.39
CA ALA A 19 1.13 3.63 3.00
C ALA A 19 2.25 4.06 3.95
N LEU A 20 2.30 5.35 4.32
CA LEU A 20 3.30 5.88 5.26
C LEU A 20 3.19 5.29 6.66
N VAL A 21 1.97 5.20 7.20
CA VAL A 21 1.75 4.63 8.53
C VAL A 21 2.15 3.15 8.54
N LEU A 22 1.75 2.42 7.52
CA LEU A 22 1.98 0.98 7.42
C LEU A 22 3.47 0.66 7.24
N THR A 23 4.20 1.37 6.37
CA THR A 23 5.65 1.16 6.24
C THR A 23 6.44 1.60 7.47
N TYR A 24 6.01 2.65 8.17
CA TYR A 24 6.65 3.09 9.41
C TYR A 24 6.59 2.02 10.50
N PHE A 25 5.39 1.48 10.76
CA PHE A 25 5.23 0.44 11.78
C PHE A 25 5.97 -0.83 11.40
N THR A 26 5.85 -1.32 10.16
CA THR A 26 6.55 -2.54 9.76
C THR A 26 8.08 -2.40 9.80
N GLY A 27 8.63 -1.23 9.43
CA GLY A 27 10.08 -0.99 9.55
C GLY A 27 10.54 -0.96 11.01
N SER A 28 9.75 -0.37 11.90
CA SER A 28 10.04 -0.39 13.33
C SER A 28 10.05 -1.80 13.93
N GLU A 29 9.19 -2.69 13.42
CA GLU A 29 9.17 -4.11 13.81
C GLU A 29 10.45 -4.83 13.34
N CYS A 30 10.93 -4.62 12.10
CA CYS A 30 12.21 -5.23 11.65
C CYS A 30 13.38 -4.81 12.56
N SER A 31 13.41 -3.54 12.99
CA SER A 31 14.44 -3.04 13.92
C SER A 31 14.42 -3.76 15.28
N ILE A 32 13.24 -3.95 15.86
CA ILE A 32 13.06 -4.58 17.17
C ILE A 32 13.44 -6.06 17.08
N GLU A 33 12.96 -6.76 16.06
CA GLU A 33 13.24 -8.18 15.86
C GLU A 33 14.73 -8.44 15.54
N ALA A 34 15.37 -7.55 14.80
CA ALA A 34 16.81 -7.58 14.55
C ALA A 34 17.60 -7.46 15.85
N TYR A 35 17.23 -6.54 16.74
CA TYR A 35 17.89 -6.40 18.03
C TYR A 35 17.75 -7.65 18.89
N TYR A 36 16.54 -8.20 19.01
CA TYR A 36 16.30 -9.42 19.77
C TYR A 36 17.09 -10.60 19.19
N SER A 37 17.08 -10.79 17.88
CA SER A 37 17.79 -11.89 17.21
C SER A 37 19.31 -11.80 17.38
N LEU A 38 19.88 -10.61 17.20
CA LEU A 38 21.33 -10.41 17.33
C LEU A 38 21.80 -10.37 18.78
N SER A 39 20.92 -10.06 19.73
CA SER A 39 21.24 -10.13 21.17
C SER A 39 21.53 -11.56 21.65
N GLN A 40 20.91 -12.56 21.03
CA GLN A 40 21.11 -13.97 21.39
C GLN A 40 22.51 -14.49 21.03
N ILE A 41 23.12 -13.90 20.01
CA ILE A 41 24.46 -14.27 19.50
C ILE A 41 25.54 -13.24 19.91
N GLY A 42 25.20 -12.28 20.78
CA GLY A 42 26.12 -11.25 21.25
C GLY A 42 26.51 -10.19 20.22
N ALA A 43 25.81 -10.10 19.09
CA ALA A 43 26.14 -9.24 17.95
C ALA A 43 25.24 -7.99 17.85
N GLN A 44 24.83 -7.42 18.98
CA GLN A 44 23.82 -6.34 19.05
C GLN A 44 24.21 -5.08 18.25
N SER A 45 25.50 -4.79 18.09
CA SER A 45 26.01 -3.67 17.31
C SER A 45 25.68 -3.76 15.82
N LEU A 46 25.44 -4.97 15.29
CA LEU A 46 25.09 -5.19 13.89
C LEU A 46 23.59 -4.98 13.60
N ALA A 47 22.76 -4.77 14.62
CA ALA A 47 21.31 -4.61 14.45
C ALA A 47 20.95 -3.42 13.54
N GLY A 48 21.67 -2.30 13.66
CA GLY A 48 21.47 -1.14 12.78
C GLY A 48 21.84 -1.41 11.31
N VAL A 49 22.91 -2.17 11.08
CA VAL A 49 23.36 -2.56 9.73
C VAL A 49 22.34 -3.52 9.10
N PHE A 50 21.87 -4.48 9.88
CA PHE A 50 20.81 -5.39 9.44
C PHE A 50 19.55 -4.63 9.08
N ASN A 51 19.09 -3.70 9.94
CA ASN A 51 17.89 -2.92 9.68
C ASN A 51 18.00 -2.09 8.40
N ALA A 52 19.14 -1.42 8.19
CA ALA A 52 19.35 -0.62 6.98
C ALA A 52 19.22 -1.44 5.69
N ILE A 53 19.65 -2.70 5.70
CA ILE A 53 19.56 -3.59 4.54
C ILE A 53 18.15 -4.21 4.44
N CYS A 54 17.58 -4.66 5.56
CA CYS A 54 16.23 -5.23 5.67
C CYS A 54 15.18 -4.26 5.14
N ASP A 55 15.16 -3.03 5.67
CA ASP A 55 14.10 -2.06 5.39
C ASP A 55 14.14 -1.54 3.98
N THR A 56 15.33 -1.21 3.47
CA THR A 56 15.46 -0.55 2.15
C THR A 56 15.24 -1.51 0.99
N ARG A 57 15.59 -2.80 1.17
CA ARG A 57 15.50 -3.79 0.09
C ARG A 57 14.24 -4.63 0.13
N GLU A 58 13.75 -4.95 1.32
CA GLU A 58 12.68 -5.94 1.49
C GLU A 58 11.42 -5.29 2.07
N ILE A 59 11.46 -4.88 3.35
CA ILE A 59 10.24 -4.51 4.11
C ILE A 59 9.53 -3.31 3.48
N THR A 60 10.24 -2.18 3.31
CA THR A 60 9.62 -0.93 2.86
C THR A 60 8.99 -1.05 1.47
N PRO A 61 9.70 -1.52 0.41
CA PRO A 61 9.10 -1.62 -0.92
C PRO A 61 7.96 -2.65 -0.98
N LEU A 62 8.07 -3.76 -0.25
CA LEU A 62 7.08 -4.82 -0.25
C LEU A 62 5.77 -4.37 0.42
N PHE A 63 5.87 -3.74 1.59
CA PHE A 63 4.70 -3.24 2.31
C PHE A 63 4.11 -1.97 1.69
N PHE A 64 4.92 -1.13 1.04
CA PHE A 64 4.41 -0.02 0.25
C PHE A 64 3.55 -0.52 -0.92
N GLY A 65 4.04 -1.50 -1.68
CA GLY A 65 3.29 -2.12 -2.78
C GLY A 65 2.00 -2.77 -2.31
N PHE A 66 2.06 -3.51 -1.20
CA PHE A 66 0.90 -4.11 -0.56
C PHE A 66 -0.16 -3.07 -0.16
N ALA A 67 0.26 -2.00 0.52
CA ALA A 67 -0.66 -0.96 1.02
C ALA A 67 -1.40 -0.26 -0.12
N ILE A 68 -0.67 0.12 -1.19
CA ILE A 68 -1.28 0.77 -2.35
C ILE A 68 -2.20 -0.20 -3.09
N GLY A 69 -1.76 -1.45 -3.32
CA GLY A 69 -2.57 -2.46 -4.00
C GLY A 69 -3.87 -2.77 -3.26
N ALA A 70 -3.79 -2.96 -1.94
CA ALA A 70 -4.96 -3.22 -1.10
C ALA A 70 -5.95 -2.06 -1.12
N LYS A 71 -5.49 -0.83 -0.83
CA LYS A 71 -6.38 0.32 -0.71
C LYS A 71 -7.00 0.75 -2.04
N VAL A 72 -6.19 0.84 -3.10
CA VAL A 72 -6.68 1.24 -4.43
C VAL A 72 -7.57 0.15 -5.00
N GLY A 73 -7.17 -1.13 -4.90
CA GLY A 73 -7.96 -2.26 -5.38
C GLY A 73 -9.34 -2.33 -4.73
N CYS A 74 -9.41 -2.25 -3.39
CA CYS A 74 -10.68 -2.22 -2.67
C CYS A 74 -11.53 -1.00 -3.01
N GLY A 75 -10.91 0.18 -3.21
CA GLY A 75 -11.62 1.40 -3.60
C GLY A 75 -12.30 1.26 -4.96
N LEU A 76 -11.59 0.75 -5.97
CA LEU A 76 -12.15 0.53 -7.31
C LEU A 76 -13.29 -0.50 -7.31
N VAL A 77 -13.13 -1.59 -6.55
CA VAL A 77 -14.19 -2.60 -6.39
C VAL A 77 -15.41 -2.00 -5.69
N ALA A 78 -15.21 -1.15 -4.69
CA ALA A 78 -16.31 -0.48 -4.00
C ALA A 78 -17.06 0.48 -4.94
N GLU A 79 -16.36 1.30 -5.74
CA GLU A 79 -16.98 2.20 -6.71
C GLU A 79 -17.81 1.43 -7.75
N LEU A 80 -17.24 0.39 -8.37
CA LEU A 80 -17.96 -0.48 -9.30
C LEU A 80 -19.17 -1.17 -8.64
N GLY A 81 -19.02 -1.61 -7.39
CA GLY A 81 -20.11 -2.18 -6.61
C GLY A 81 -21.26 -1.20 -6.39
N THR A 82 -20.95 0.06 -6.06
CA THR A 82 -21.96 1.11 -5.88
C THR A 82 -22.69 1.43 -7.18
N MET A 83 -21.97 1.52 -8.32
CA MET A 83 -22.60 1.75 -9.63
C MET A 83 -23.52 0.60 -10.04
N ARG A 84 -23.19 -0.65 -9.65
CA ARG A 84 -24.08 -1.79 -9.88
C ARG A 84 -25.35 -1.72 -9.04
N VAL A 85 -25.23 -1.41 -7.75
CA VAL A 85 -26.39 -1.32 -6.83
C VAL A 85 -27.31 -0.15 -7.19
N ASN A 86 -26.76 0.95 -7.71
CA ASN A 86 -27.51 2.12 -8.15
C ASN A 86 -28.03 2.02 -9.60
N GLU A 87 -27.87 0.87 -10.26
CA GLU A 87 -28.26 0.63 -11.67
C GLU A 87 -27.60 1.60 -12.69
N GLU A 88 -26.51 2.28 -12.32
CA GLU A 88 -25.79 3.19 -13.21
C GLU A 88 -25.14 2.45 -14.39
N ILE A 89 -24.68 1.22 -14.14
CA ILE A 89 -24.11 0.35 -15.19
C ILE A 89 -25.18 -0.04 -16.21
N ASP A 90 -26.39 -0.41 -15.74
CA ASP A 90 -27.50 -0.79 -16.64
C ASP A 90 -28.00 0.44 -17.41
N ALA A 91 -27.99 1.62 -16.79
CA ALA A 91 -28.35 2.87 -17.46
C ALA A 91 -27.40 3.20 -18.62
N LEU A 92 -26.09 3.02 -18.44
CA LEU A 92 -25.09 3.21 -19.50
C LEU A 92 -25.31 2.23 -20.67
N GLU A 93 -25.62 0.96 -20.36
CA GLU A 93 -25.90 -0.07 -21.37
C GLU A 93 -27.14 0.26 -22.21
N VAL A 94 -28.23 0.73 -21.60
CA VAL A 94 -29.45 1.17 -22.32
C VAL A 94 -29.20 2.42 -23.16
N MET A 95 -28.31 3.32 -22.72
CA MET A 95 -27.89 4.49 -23.50
C MET A 95 -26.96 4.15 -24.68
N GLY A 96 -26.55 2.88 -24.82
CA GLY A 96 -25.65 2.43 -25.87
C GLY A 96 -24.21 2.94 -25.70
N ILE A 97 -23.82 3.29 -24.47
CA ILE A 97 -22.49 3.76 -24.12
C ILE A 97 -21.72 2.59 -23.50
N PRO A 98 -20.74 2.01 -24.20
CA PRO A 98 -19.89 0.94 -23.67
C PRO A 98 -18.87 1.45 -22.64
#